data_AF-A0A6H1NF06-F1
#
_entry.id   AF-A0A6H1NF06-F1
#
_cell.length_a   1.000
_cell.length_b   1.000
_cell.length_c   1.000
_cell.angle_alpha   90.00
_cell.angle_beta   90.00
_cell.angle_gamma   90.00
#
_symmetry.space_group_name_H-M   'P 1'
#
loop_
_entity.id
_entity.type
_entity.pdbx_description
1 polymer ?
#
loop_
_entity_poly.entity_id
_entity_poly.type
_entity_poly.pdbx_seq_one_letter_code
_entity_poly.pdbx_strand_id
1 'polypeptide(L)'
;MVVENGAWQRNYSHWAANRVVDDLLPGSAAATRCFRANREIDEWLDDVWCEGAALVDHDRRILLWFALTDGWDDHIAARAVLARTWPGWDVRFAHDGIGDLTHHLGLGRDLTRAPGWFETFELSGFADTEYTEPCSAASLRLPDGSVRAWGSDWEPIEHLAAGLGLIDLIAASPATPALTDMPHGGVHFDPQARTFSLWAVQTVAGIHNWPLPGWENWVLDFRGDDHTRQAGLLPADFPFPQPLLAAALRRFGDGLGTPPPEMSAPLARATGAPGPEGATPVVNPAALVAHEPADPTPDELAALRTALDALVAGAEID
;
A
#
# COMPACT_ATOMS: atom_id res chain seq x y z
N MET A 1 -11.72 -5.36 10.55
CA MET A 1 -12.98 -6.14 10.42
C MET A 1 -12.75 -7.57 10.85
N VAL A 2 -13.79 -8.21 11.41
CA VAL A 2 -13.76 -9.63 11.81
C VAL A 2 -15.01 -10.31 11.25
N VAL A 3 -14.85 -11.46 10.59
CA VAL A 3 -15.93 -12.34 10.13
C VAL A 3 -15.86 -13.65 10.91
N GLU A 4 -16.96 -14.05 11.53
CA GLU A 4 -17.06 -15.30 12.28
C GLU A 4 -18.54 -15.74 12.38
N ASN A 5 -18.80 -17.03 12.22
CA ASN A 5 -20.13 -17.64 12.26
C ASN A 5 -21.13 -17.05 11.24
N GLY A 6 -20.64 -16.67 10.06
CA GLY A 6 -21.44 -16.08 8.98
C GLY A 6 -21.84 -14.63 9.23
N ALA A 7 -21.35 -13.98 10.28
CA ALA A 7 -21.56 -12.58 10.60
C ALA A 7 -20.25 -11.80 10.58
N TRP A 8 -20.32 -10.49 10.38
CA TRP A 8 -19.13 -9.64 10.37
C TRP A 8 -19.34 -8.37 11.19
N GLN A 9 -18.23 -7.84 11.72
CA GLN A 9 -18.16 -6.62 12.52
C GLN A 9 -17.07 -5.69 11.98
N ARG A 10 -17.36 -4.40 11.95
CA ARG A 10 -16.40 -3.34 11.62
C ARG A 10 -16.00 -2.63 12.90
N ASN A 11 -14.69 -2.60 13.13
CA ASN A 11 -14.10 -1.87 14.23
C ASN A 11 -13.17 -0.81 13.66
N TYR A 12 -13.07 0.31 14.35
CA TYR A 12 -12.40 1.50 13.87
C TYR A 12 -11.50 2.12 14.94
N SER A 13 -10.34 2.57 14.47
CA SER A 13 -9.44 3.44 15.20
C SER A 13 -8.96 4.54 14.26
N HIS A 14 -8.96 5.77 14.75
CA HIS A 14 -8.62 6.95 13.95
C HIS A 14 -7.13 6.98 13.56
N TRP A 15 -6.27 6.29 14.31
CA TRP A 15 -4.81 6.33 14.14
C TRP A 15 -4.18 4.97 13.87
N ALA A 16 -5.00 3.94 13.65
CA ALA A 16 -4.48 2.58 13.47
C ALA A 16 -3.96 2.29 12.05
N ALA A 17 -4.21 3.15 11.05
CA ALA A 17 -3.81 2.88 9.65
C ALA A 17 -2.31 2.51 9.54
N ASN A 18 -1.44 3.30 10.18
CA ASN A 18 0.01 3.08 10.22
C ASN A 18 0.45 1.94 11.15
N ARG A 19 -0.49 1.27 11.84
CA ARG A 19 -0.24 0.17 12.78
C ARG A 19 -0.94 -1.13 12.37
N VAL A 20 -1.69 -1.13 11.26
CA VAL A 20 -2.41 -2.33 10.79
C VAL A 20 -1.45 -3.50 10.64
N VAL A 21 -0.26 -3.27 10.08
CA VAL A 21 0.76 -4.33 9.93
C VAL A 21 1.19 -4.85 11.30
N ASP A 22 1.61 -3.98 12.22
CA ASP A 22 2.04 -4.36 13.57
C ASP A 22 0.99 -5.17 14.33
N ASP A 23 -0.29 -4.78 14.21
CA ASP A 23 -1.41 -5.46 14.87
C ASP A 23 -1.71 -6.85 14.25
N LEU A 24 -1.26 -7.09 13.00
CA LEU A 24 -1.39 -8.38 12.31
C LEU A 24 -0.19 -9.31 12.55
N LEU A 25 1.03 -8.78 12.70
CA LEU A 25 2.25 -9.60 12.78
C LEU A 25 2.21 -10.73 13.83
N PRO A 26 1.64 -10.55 15.04
CA PRO A 26 1.62 -11.61 16.06
C PRO A 26 0.68 -12.78 15.75
N GLY A 27 -0.15 -12.70 14.71
CA GLY A 27 -1.02 -13.79 14.25
C GLY A 27 -2.52 -13.54 14.47
N SER A 28 -3.33 -14.48 14.01
CA SER A 28 -4.79 -14.30 13.89
C SER A 28 -5.52 -14.06 15.21
N ALA A 29 -5.11 -14.72 16.29
CA ALA A 29 -5.73 -14.58 17.61
C ALA A 29 -5.47 -13.19 18.20
N ALA A 30 -4.21 -12.72 18.12
CA ALA A 30 -3.82 -11.38 18.55
C ALA A 30 -4.54 -10.30 17.74
N ALA A 31 -4.51 -10.40 16.41
CA ALA A 31 -5.17 -9.46 15.52
C ALA A 31 -6.67 -9.35 15.80
N THR A 32 -7.36 -10.50 15.96
CA THR A 32 -8.79 -10.52 16.26
C THR A 32 -9.11 -9.86 17.59
N ARG A 33 -8.31 -10.14 18.62
CA ARG A 33 -8.46 -9.53 19.96
C ARG A 33 -8.23 -8.02 19.89
N CYS A 34 -7.18 -7.58 19.21
CA CYS A 34 -6.90 -6.17 18.96
C CYS A 34 -8.08 -5.50 18.25
N PHE A 35 -8.58 -6.06 17.15
CA PHE A 35 -9.67 -5.46 16.38
C PHE A 35 -10.96 -5.36 17.18
N ARG A 36 -11.29 -6.37 18.00
CA ARG A 36 -12.49 -6.35 18.87
C ARG A 36 -12.39 -5.40 20.06
N ALA A 37 -11.19 -4.96 20.43
CA ALA A 37 -11.01 -3.95 21.47
C ALA A 37 -11.30 -2.53 20.97
N ASN A 38 -11.27 -2.31 19.65
CA ASN A 38 -11.59 -1.03 19.04
C ASN A 38 -13.11 -0.79 18.98
N ARG A 39 -13.50 0.47 18.78
CA ARG A 39 -14.91 0.87 18.70
C ARG A 39 -15.57 0.28 17.45
N GLU A 40 -16.69 -0.41 17.65
CA GLU A 40 -17.54 -0.87 16.55
C GLU A 40 -18.20 0.31 15.83
N ILE A 41 -18.25 0.28 14.49
CA ILE A 41 -18.88 1.33 13.67
C ILE A 41 -19.76 0.75 12.56
N ASP A 42 -20.81 1.50 12.21
CA ASP A 42 -21.74 1.16 11.13
C ASP A 42 -21.41 1.85 9.79
N GLU A 43 -20.50 2.80 9.80
CA GLU A 43 -20.16 3.57 8.61
C GLU A 43 -18.90 3.02 7.93
N TRP A 44 -18.80 3.20 6.62
CA TRP A 44 -17.58 2.93 5.87
C TRP A 44 -16.81 4.23 5.69
N LEU A 45 -15.49 4.15 5.76
CA LEU A 45 -14.64 5.17 5.15
C LEU A 45 -14.62 4.96 3.63
N ASP A 46 -14.31 6.02 2.89
CA ASP A 46 -14.02 5.92 1.48
C ASP A 46 -12.54 5.57 1.22
N ASP A 47 -12.21 5.35 -0.05
CA ASP A 47 -10.85 5.01 -0.49
C ASP A 47 -9.84 6.15 -0.29
N VAL A 48 -10.29 7.38 0.01
CA VAL A 48 -9.43 8.53 0.27
C VAL A 48 -9.03 8.58 1.74
N TRP A 49 -9.97 8.35 2.65
CA TRP A 49 -9.74 8.47 4.10
C TRP A 49 -9.36 7.15 4.77
N CYS A 50 -9.58 6.01 4.12
CA CYS A 50 -9.15 4.71 4.65
C CYS A 50 -7.73 4.39 4.19
N GLU A 51 -6.74 4.86 4.94
CA GLU A 51 -5.32 4.64 4.66
C GLU A 51 -4.82 3.23 5.02
N GLY A 52 -5.61 2.46 5.76
CA GLY A 52 -5.27 1.08 6.11
C GLY A 52 -6.45 0.33 6.73
N ALA A 53 -6.61 -0.94 6.36
CA ALA A 53 -7.60 -1.82 6.96
C ALA A 53 -7.22 -3.29 6.80
N ALA A 54 -7.84 -4.13 7.64
CA ALA A 54 -7.76 -5.57 7.52
C ALA A 54 -9.11 -6.24 7.77
N LEU A 55 -9.34 -7.37 7.12
CA LEU A 55 -10.47 -8.26 7.31
C LEU A 55 -9.93 -9.65 7.67
N VAL A 56 -10.30 -10.10 8.87
CA VAL A 56 -9.98 -11.43 9.39
C VAL A 56 -11.22 -12.31 9.29
N ASP A 57 -11.23 -13.22 8.34
CA ASP A 57 -12.33 -14.16 8.12
C ASP A 57 -12.00 -15.52 8.73
N HIS A 58 -12.55 -15.79 9.92
CA HIS A 58 -12.36 -17.05 10.63
C HIS A 58 -13.08 -18.22 9.99
N ASP A 59 -14.19 -17.97 9.29
CA ASP A 59 -14.99 -19.01 8.65
C ASP A 59 -14.25 -19.62 7.47
N ARG A 60 -13.52 -18.78 6.72
CA ARG A 60 -12.75 -19.18 5.53
C ARG A 60 -11.24 -19.25 5.74
N ARG A 61 -10.75 -18.78 6.90
CA ARG A 61 -9.32 -18.58 7.20
C ARG A 61 -8.62 -17.71 6.17
N ILE A 62 -9.21 -16.55 5.90
CA ILE A 62 -8.66 -15.54 4.97
C ILE A 62 -8.28 -14.30 5.75
N LEU A 63 -7.08 -13.78 5.50
CA LEU A 63 -6.67 -12.43 5.89
C LEU A 63 -6.57 -11.58 4.61
N LEU A 64 -7.41 -10.56 4.51
CA LEU A 64 -7.23 -9.47 3.54
C LEU A 64 -6.72 -8.24 4.28
N TRP A 65 -5.71 -7.58 3.76
CA TRP A 65 -5.16 -6.38 4.39
C TRP A 65 -4.58 -5.42 3.37
N PHE A 66 -4.64 -4.14 3.69
CA PHE A 66 -3.84 -3.10 3.04
C PHE A 66 -3.45 -2.07 4.10
N ALA A 67 -2.33 -1.41 3.87
CA ALA A 67 -1.84 -0.33 4.71
C ALA A 67 -0.91 0.55 3.87
N LEU A 68 -0.76 1.80 4.29
CA LEU A 68 0.40 2.59 3.89
C LEU A 68 1.65 1.94 4.48
N THR A 69 2.60 1.61 3.62
CA THR A 69 3.93 1.11 4.01
C THR A 69 4.97 2.15 3.65
N ASP A 70 5.96 2.38 4.52
CA ASP A 70 7.03 3.35 4.29
C ASP A 70 7.86 3.03 3.02
N GLY A 71 7.85 1.77 2.55
CA GLY A 71 8.51 1.38 1.32
C GLY A 71 8.23 -0.06 0.90
N TRP A 72 8.71 -0.42 -0.29
CA TRP A 72 8.60 -1.77 -0.85
C TRP A 72 9.19 -2.85 0.07
N ASP A 73 10.34 -2.54 0.69
CA ASP A 73 11.04 -3.47 1.58
C ASP A 73 10.20 -3.82 2.82
N ASP A 74 9.47 -2.84 3.39
CA ASP A 74 8.60 -3.09 4.54
C ASP A 74 7.38 -3.92 4.15
N HIS A 75 6.82 -3.69 2.95
CA HIS A 75 5.73 -4.50 2.42
C HIS A 75 6.14 -5.97 2.26
N ILE A 76 7.27 -6.26 1.62
CA ILE A 76 7.70 -7.65 1.43
C ILE A 76 8.14 -8.30 2.74
N ALA A 77 8.74 -7.55 3.67
CA ALA A 77 9.06 -8.04 4.99
C ALA A 77 7.78 -8.40 5.76
N ALA A 78 6.74 -7.56 5.68
CA ALA A 78 5.45 -7.83 6.33
C ALA A 78 4.82 -9.11 5.77
N ARG A 79 4.81 -9.28 4.44
CA ARG A 79 4.33 -10.52 3.81
C ARG A 79 5.11 -11.75 4.26
N ALA A 80 6.43 -11.66 4.35
CA ALA A 80 7.28 -12.76 4.78
C ALA A 80 6.99 -13.18 6.24
N VAL A 81 6.79 -12.20 7.13
CA VAL A 81 6.45 -12.45 8.54
C VAL A 81 5.03 -13.03 8.67
N LEU A 82 4.04 -12.42 8.00
CA LEU A 82 2.65 -12.91 8.03
C LEU A 82 2.54 -14.35 7.52
N ALA A 83 3.31 -14.72 6.49
CA ALA A 83 3.36 -16.10 6.01
C ALA A 83 3.84 -17.11 7.07
N ARG A 84 4.62 -16.66 8.07
CA ARG A 84 5.07 -17.48 9.21
C ARG A 84 4.10 -17.46 10.38
N THR A 85 3.48 -16.31 10.66
CA THR A 85 2.65 -16.11 11.87
C THR A 85 1.16 -16.38 11.67
N TRP A 86 0.72 -16.59 10.41
CA TRP A 86 -0.64 -16.97 10.05
C TRP A 86 -0.70 -18.37 9.42
N PRO A 87 -0.26 -19.44 10.12
CA PRO A 87 -0.20 -20.77 9.53
C PRO A 87 -1.60 -21.30 9.20
N GLY A 88 -1.76 -21.80 7.98
CA GLY A 88 -3.02 -22.37 7.49
C GLY A 88 -4.10 -21.34 7.14
N TRP A 89 -3.72 -20.06 7.07
CA TRP A 89 -4.55 -18.99 6.52
C TRP A 89 -4.10 -18.64 5.10
N ASP A 90 -5.04 -18.15 4.31
CA ASP A 90 -4.78 -17.50 3.04
C ASP A 90 -4.62 -16.00 3.26
N VAL A 91 -3.37 -15.53 3.22
CA VAL A 91 -3.00 -14.13 3.48
C VAL A 91 -2.80 -13.40 2.17
N ARG A 92 -3.60 -12.36 1.95
CA ARG A 92 -3.64 -11.61 0.69
C ARG A 92 -3.58 -10.12 0.96
N PHE A 93 -2.82 -9.42 0.14
CA PHE A 93 -2.89 -7.97 0.07
C PHE A 93 -4.14 -7.56 -0.72
N ALA A 94 -4.87 -6.57 -0.21
CA ALA A 94 -6.06 -6.01 -0.81
C ALA A 94 -5.64 -4.87 -1.76
N HIS A 95 -5.27 -5.23 -2.99
CA HIS A 95 -4.79 -4.27 -3.98
C HIS A 95 -5.85 -3.22 -4.34
N ASP A 96 -7.14 -3.54 -4.27
CA ASP A 96 -8.24 -2.60 -4.51
C ASP A 96 -8.70 -1.89 -3.22
N GLY A 97 -7.87 -1.91 -2.16
CA GLY A 97 -8.15 -1.28 -0.87
C GLY A 97 -9.44 -1.79 -0.24
N ILE A 98 -10.31 -0.88 0.18
CA ILE A 98 -11.63 -1.24 0.74
C ILE A 98 -12.47 -2.03 -0.28
N GLY A 99 -12.31 -1.79 -1.58
CA GLY A 99 -13.04 -2.48 -2.63
C GLY A 99 -12.89 -4.01 -2.56
N ASP A 100 -11.69 -4.52 -2.24
CA ASP A 100 -11.47 -5.95 -2.04
C ASP A 100 -12.17 -6.48 -0.78
N LEU A 101 -12.19 -5.69 0.30
CA LEU A 101 -12.80 -6.06 1.57
C LEU A 101 -14.33 -6.11 1.43
N THR A 102 -14.95 -5.10 0.83
CA THR A 102 -16.40 -5.04 0.60
C THR A 102 -16.86 -6.10 -0.40
N HIS A 103 -16.07 -6.37 -1.43
CA HIS A 103 -16.31 -7.47 -2.36
C HIS A 103 -16.28 -8.83 -1.67
N HIS A 104 -15.30 -9.08 -0.79
CA HIS A 104 -15.21 -10.32 -0.02
C HIS A 104 -16.45 -10.57 0.84
N LEU A 105 -17.04 -9.50 1.40
CA LEU A 105 -18.29 -9.53 2.15
C LEU A 105 -19.56 -9.64 1.28
N GLY A 106 -19.42 -9.64 -0.05
CA GLY A 106 -20.55 -9.72 -0.99
C GLY A 106 -21.31 -8.40 -1.17
N LEU A 107 -20.74 -7.27 -0.77
CA LEU A 107 -21.38 -5.95 -0.84
C LEU A 107 -21.10 -5.20 -2.15
N GLY A 108 -20.09 -5.65 -2.91
CA GLY A 108 -19.63 -5.00 -4.14
C GLY A 108 -18.47 -4.03 -3.92
N ARG A 109 -17.60 -3.91 -4.93
CA ARG A 109 -16.33 -3.14 -4.84
C ARG A 109 -16.54 -1.65 -4.67
N ASP A 110 -17.54 -1.11 -5.34
CA ASP A 110 -17.76 0.33 -5.42
C ASP A 110 -18.65 0.89 -4.29
N LEU A 111 -18.91 0.09 -3.24
CA LEU A 111 -19.78 0.48 -2.12
C LEU A 111 -19.39 1.83 -1.50
N THR A 112 -18.09 2.08 -1.39
CA THR A 112 -17.49 3.24 -0.71
C THR A 112 -17.06 4.34 -1.67
N ARG A 113 -17.31 4.17 -2.97
CA ARG A 113 -16.83 5.07 -4.01
C ARG A 113 -17.93 6.00 -4.48
N ALA A 114 -17.58 7.26 -4.67
CA ALA A 114 -18.50 8.23 -5.25
C ALA A 114 -18.82 7.88 -6.72
N PRO A 115 -20.01 8.21 -7.23
CA PRO A 115 -20.26 8.16 -8.66
C PRO A 115 -19.22 8.99 -9.43
N GLY A 116 -18.59 8.39 -10.44
CA GLY A 116 -17.53 9.05 -11.21
C GLY A 116 -16.16 9.12 -10.52
N TRP A 117 -15.97 8.41 -9.39
CA TRP A 117 -14.72 8.44 -8.60
C TRP A 117 -13.43 8.25 -9.40
N PHE A 118 -13.47 7.49 -10.49
CA PHE A 118 -12.32 7.32 -11.39
C PHE A 118 -12.32 8.46 -12.41
N GLU A 119 -11.83 9.62 -11.98
CA GLU A 119 -11.65 10.78 -12.84
C GLU A 119 -10.26 10.78 -13.47
N THR A 120 -10.20 10.99 -14.78
CA THR A 120 -8.96 11.27 -15.50
C THR A 120 -8.58 12.73 -15.25
N PHE A 121 -7.33 13.01 -14.93
CA PHE A 121 -6.84 14.38 -14.68
C PHE A 121 -6.00 14.91 -15.85
N GLU A 122 -5.72 16.23 -15.83
CA GLU A 122 -4.89 16.86 -16.85
C GLU A 122 -3.43 16.39 -16.76
N LEU A 123 -2.91 15.92 -17.89
CA LEU A 123 -1.56 15.39 -18.01
C LEU A 123 -0.52 16.53 -18.02
N SER A 124 0.14 16.76 -16.89
CA SER A 124 1.27 17.69 -16.82
C SER A 124 2.28 17.26 -15.75
N GLY A 125 3.58 17.45 -15.99
CA GLY A 125 4.61 17.27 -14.96
C GLY A 125 5.24 15.88 -14.82
N PHE A 126 4.87 14.88 -15.64
CA PHE A 126 5.39 13.49 -15.52
C PHE A 126 6.93 13.34 -15.43
N ALA A 127 7.67 14.27 -16.02
CA ALA A 127 9.13 14.31 -15.99
C ALA A 127 9.64 15.68 -15.57
N ASP A 128 8.95 16.30 -14.62
CA ASP A 128 9.42 17.55 -14.02
C ASP A 128 10.76 17.31 -13.32
N THR A 129 11.77 18.05 -13.75
CA THR A 129 13.16 17.92 -13.27
C THR A 129 13.36 18.47 -11.88
N GLU A 130 12.37 19.16 -11.30
CA GLU A 130 12.42 19.66 -9.93
C GLU A 130 12.28 18.53 -8.89
N TYR A 131 11.71 17.37 -9.27
CA TYR A 131 11.61 16.21 -8.40
C TYR A 131 12.85 15.32 -8.47
N THR A 132 13.39 15.00 -7.30
CA THR A 132 14.63 14.23 -7.16
C THR A 132 14.44 12.82 -6.61
N GLU A 133 13.24 12.49 -6.13
CA GLU A 133 12.95 11.24 -5.39
C GLU A 133 11.81 10.47 -6.08
N PRO A 134 12.12 9.68 -7.13
CA PRO A 134 11.10 8.91 -7.83
C PRO A 134 10.51 7.80 -6.94
N CYS A 135 9.18 7.72 -6.91
CA CYS A 135 8.40 6.77 -6.12
C CYS A 135 7.90 5.56 -6.94
N SER A 136 7.97 5.63 -8.27
CA SER A 136 7.63 4.54 -9.19
C SER A 136 8.57 4.43 -10.40
N ALA A 137 8.51 3.29 -11.09
CA ALA A 137 9.21 3.06 -12.35
C ALA A 137 8.25 3.04 -13.53
N ALA A 138 8.44 3.90 -14.53
CA ALA A 138 7.69 3.86 -15.79
C ALA A 138 8.57 3.38 -16.93
N SER A 139 8.00 2.58 -17.85
CA SER A 139 8.71 2.11 -19.03
C SER A 139 7.81 2.01 -20.24
N LEU A 140 8.35 2.29 -21.42
CA LEU A 140 7.63 2.32 -22.68
C LEU A 140 8.40 1.54 -23.75
N ARG A 141 7.72 0.60 -24.42
CA ARG A 141 8.23 -0.01 -25.65
C ARG A 141 7.97 0.92 -26.84
N LEU A 142 9.05 1.29 -27.52
CA LEU A 142 9.02 2.14 -28.71
C LEU A 142 8.71 1.33 -29.99
N PRO A 143 8.31 1.98 -31.10
CA PRO A 143 8.00 1.30 -32.35
C PRO A 143 9.14 0.47 -32.97
N ASP A 144 10.39 0.79 -32.64
CA ASP A 144 11.58 0.03 -33.08
C ASP A 144 11.88 -1.19 -32.20
N GLY A 145 11.04 -1.44 -31.18
CA GLY A 145 11.15 -2.54 -30.24
C GLY A 145 12.07 -2.26 -29.04
N SER A 146 12.78 -1.13 -29.03
CA SER A 146 13.57 -0.70 -27.87
C SER A 146 12.66 -0.30 -26.70
N VAL A 147 13.19 -0.34 -25.48
CA VAL A 147 12.50 0.11 -24.27
C VAL A 147 13.21 1.34 -23.75
N ARG A 148 12.43 2.33 -23.32
CA ARG A 148 12.92 3.45 -22.49
C ARG A 148 12.25 3.37 -21.12
N ALA A 149 12.94 3.88 -20.11
CA ALA A 149 12.47 3.86 -18.74
C ALA A 149 12.80 5.17 -18.02
N TRP A 150 12.00 5.46 -16.99
CA TRP A 150 12.01 6.67 -16.20
C TRP A 150 11.74 6.31 -14.73
N GLY A 151 12.46 6.95 -13.80
CA GLY A 151 11.93 7.14 -12.46
C GLY A 151 10.80 8.18 -12.53
N SER A 152 9.70 7.96 -11.82
CA SER A 152 8.57 8.88 -11.76
C SER A 152 8.22 9.17 -10.31
N ASP A 153 7.89 10.44 -10.04
CA ASP A 153 7.31 10.92 -8.79
C ASP A 153 5.81 10.60 -8.67
N TRP A 154 5.20 10.07 -9.73
CA TRP A 154 3.80 9.67 -9.74
C TRP A 154 3.62 8.28 -9.15
N GLU A 155 2.53 8.09 -8.41
CA GLU A 155 2.12 6.79 -7.92
C GLU A 155 1.56 5.91 -9.06
N PRO A 156 1.56 4.57 -8.91
CA PRO A 156 1.08 3.68 -9.96
C PRO A 156 -0.40 3.90 -10.35
N ILE A 157 -1.23 4.38 -9.42
CA ILE A 157 -2.63 4.75 -9.70
C ILE A 157 -2.75 5.99 -10.59
N GLU A 158 -1.84 6.95 -10.45
CA GLU A 158 -1.84 8.17 -11.25
C GLU A 158 -1.48 7.86 -12.70
N HIS A 159 -0.54 6.95 -12.92
CA HIS A 159 -0.24 6.43 -14.26
C HIS A 159 -1.44 5.77 -14.93
N LEU A 160 -2.24 5.04 -14.15
CA LEU A 160 -3.44 4.37 -14.62
C LEU A 160 -4.55 5.39 -14.96
N ALA A 161 -4.78 6.37 -14.09
CA ALA A 161 -5.80 7.42 -14.26
C ALA A 161 -5.46 8.42 -15.37
N ALA A 162 -4.18 8.61 -15.66
CA ALA A 162 -3.68 9.41 -16.78
C ALA A 162 -4.06 8.86 -18.17
N GLY A 163 -4.35 7.56 -18.26
CA GLY A 163 -4.80 6.93 -19.49
C GLY A 163 -3.76 6.96 -20.61
N LEU A 164 -4.23 6.76 -21.85
CA LEU A 164 -3.36 6.61 -23.03
C LEU A 164 -2.57 7.87 -23.38
N GLY A 165 -3.04 9.06 -23.00
CA GLY A 165 -2.30 10.31 -23.26
C GLY A 165 -0.94 10.35 -22.56
N LEU A 166 -0.76 9.57 -21.49
CA LEU A 166 0.51 9.44 -20.80
C LEU A 166 1.60 8.83 -21.69
N ILE A 167 1.25 7.96 -22.65
CA ILE A 167 2.22 7.32 -23.55
C ILE A 167 2.95 8.38 -24.37
N ASP A 168 2.21 9.34 -24.94
CA ASP A 168 2.77 10.42 -25.75
C ASP A 168 3.62 11.37 -24.89
N LEU A 169 3.15 11.68 -23.67
CA LEU A 169 3.88 12.51 -22.71
C LEU A 169 5.21 11.87 -22.30
N ILE A 170 5.20 10.58 -21.95
CA ILE A 170 6.40 9.80 -21.61
C ILE A 170 7.36 9.76 -22.80
N ALA A 171 6.87 9.48 -24.01
CA ALA A 171 7.71 9.42 -25.20
C ALA A 171 8.47 10.74 -25.46
N ALA A 172 7.80 11.87 -25.22
CA ALA A 172 8.36 13.22 -25.37
C ALA A 172 9.23 13.68 -24.19
N SER A 173 9.20 12.96 -23.06
CA SER A 173 9.88 13.36 -21.84
C SER A 173 11.40 13.15 -21.89
N PRO A 174 12.18 14.03 -21.22
CA PRO A 174 13.60 13.80 -20.98
C PRO A 174 13.82 12.58 -20.09
N ALA A 175 15.08 12.16 -19.94
CA ALA A 175 15.42 11.19 -18.90
C ALA A 175 15.22 11.83 -17.52
N THR A 176 14.63 11.09 -16.59
CA THR A 176 14.43 11.48 -15.19
C THR A 176 15.54 10.90 -14.31
N PRO A 177 15.65 11.36 -13.04
CA PRO A 177 16.58 10.77 -12.10
C PRO A 177 16.43 9.26 -11.96
N ALA A 178 17.54 8.61 -11.63
CA ALA A 178 17.58 7.20 -11.29
C ALA A 178 16.81 6.93 -9.99
N LEU A 179 16.23 5.73 -9.89
CA LEU A 179 15.71 5.21 -8.63
C LEU A 179 16.87 5.03 -7.63
N THR A 180 16.77 5.64 -6.45
CA THR A 180 17.72 5.44 -5.36
C THR A 180 17.34 4.25 -4.50
N ASP A 181 16.04 4.01 -4.36
CA ASP A 181 15.43 2.99 -3.51
C ASP A 181 14.37 2.21 -4.28
N MET A 182 13.95 1.06 -3.74
CA MET A 182 12.90 0.25 -4.37
C MET A 182 11.60 1.05 -4.48
N PRO A 183 11.05 1.23 -5.69
CA PRO A 183 9.83 2.01 -5.87
C PRO A 183 8.60 1.31 -5.29
N HIS A 184 7.56 2.08 -4.99
CA HIS A 184 6.26 1.55 -4.52
C HIS A 184 5.49 0.80 -5.62
N GLY A 185 5.88 0.97 -6.87
CA GLY A 185 5.30 0.25 -7.99
C GLY A 185 5.94 0.62 -9.31
N GLY A 186 5.36 0.09 -10.38
CA GLY A 186 5.81 0.42 -11.72
C GLY A 186 4.87 -0.01 -12.81
N VAL A 187 5.00 0.69 -13.95
CA VAL A 187 4.20 0.49 -15.14
C VAL A 187 5.05 0.20 -16.38
N HIS A 188 4.50 -0.63 -17.26
CA HIS A 188 5.05 -0.86 -18.59
C HIS A 188 3.97 -0.69 -19.65
N PHE A 189 4.21 0.21 -20.59
CA PHE A 189 3.35 0.45 -21.74
C PHE A 189 3.92 -0.24 -22.97
N ASP A 190 3.10 -1.08 -23.62
CA ASP A 190 3.38 -1.65 -24.93
C ASP A 190 2.25 -1.28 -25.91
N PRO A 191 2.39 -0.16 -26.64
CA PRO A 191 1.37 0.30 -27.60
C PRO A 191 1.12 -0.66 -28.77
N GLN A 192 2.14 -1.43 -29.17
CA GLN A 192 2.00 -2.38 -30.27
C GLN A 192 1.16 -3.59 -29.84
N ALA A 193 1.41 -4.11 -28.64
CA ALA A 193 0.63 -5.18 -28.04
C ALA A 193 -0.66 -4.70 -27.35
N ARG A 194 -0.85 -3.38 -27.21
CA ARG A 194 -1.91 -2.75 -26.41
C ARG A 194 -1.98 -3.32 -24.99
N THR A 195 -0.82 -3.45 -24.36
CA THR A 195 -0.70 -3.97 -22.99
C THR A 195 -0.22 -2.88 -22.04
N PHE A 196 -0.90 -2.75 -20.91
CA PHE A 196 -0.47 -1.98 -19.76
C PHE A 196 -0.15 -2.97 -18.64
N SER A 197 1.13 -3.09 -18.29
CA SER A 197 1.54 -3.94 -17.15
C SER A 197 1.71 -3.07 -15.92
N LEU A 198 1.27 -3.56 -14.77
CA LEU A 198 1.29 -2.84 -13.51
C LEU A 198 1.66 -3.77 -12.37
N TRP A 199 2.53 -3.29 -11.49
CA TRP A 199 2.74 -3.85 -10.16
C TRP A 199 2.79 -2.73 -9.13
N ALA A 200 2.35 -2.99 -7.91
CA ALA A 200 2.31 -2.03 -6.82
C ALA A 200 2.30 -2.75 -5.46
N VAL A 201 2.97 -2.14 -4.49
CA VAL A 201 2.84 -2.48 -3.05
C VAL A 201 1.87 -1.54 -2.33
N GLN A 202 1.45 -0.46 -2.99
CA GLN A 202 0.32 0.37 -2.57
C GLN A 202 -0.99 -0.14 -3.15
N THR A 203 -2.11 0.37 -2.63
CA THR A 203 -3.43 0.15 -3.22
C THR A 203 -3.53 0.84 -4.57
N VAL A 204 -4.28 0.21 -5.49
CA VAL A 204 -4.64 0.75 -6.80
C VAL A 204 -6.16 0.61 -6.93
N ALA A 205 -6.86 1.64 -6.48
CA ALA A 205 -8.32 1.69 -6.53
C ALA A 205 -8.85 1.45 -7.96
N GLY A 206 -9.87 0.59 -8.05
CA GLY A 206 -10.54 0.09 -9.25
C GLY A 206 -9.72 -0.82 -10.13
N ILE A 207 -8.57 -1.33 -9.69
CA ILE A 207 -7.74 -2.23 -10.52
C ILE A 207 -8.51 -3.46 -11.01
N HIS A 208 -9.52 -3.91 -10.25
CA HIS A 208 -10.38 -5.03 -10.59
C HIS A 208 -11.61 -4.66 -11.45
N ASN A 209 -11.82 -3.38 -11.74
CA ASN A 209 -12.91 -2.86 -12.57
C ASN A 209 -12.49 -2.71 -14.05
N TRP A 210 -11.40 -3.34 -14.47
CA TRP A 210 -10.90 -3.25 -15.84
C TRP A 210 -11.93 -3.74 -16.89
N PRO A 211 -12.05 -3.08 -18.07
CA PRO A 211 -11.31 -1.87 -18.48
C PRO A 211 -11.81 -0.62 -17.77
N LEU A 212 -10.86 0.24 -17.38
CA LEU A 212 -11.15 1.57 -16.85
C LEU A 212 -11.35 2.58 -18.00
N PRO A 213 -12.01 3.72 -17.75
CA PRO A 213 -12.20 4.77 -18.75
C PRO A 213 -10.89 5.14 -19.47
N GLY A 214 -10.90 5.13 -20.81
CA GLY A 214 -9.74 5.43 -21.64
C GLY A 214 -8.86 4.22 -21.97
N TRP A 215 -9.10 3.05 -21.36
CA TRP A 215 -8.38 1.81 -21.59
C TRP A 215 -9.19 0.76 -22.37
N GLU A 216 -10.32 1.16 -22.95
CA GLU A 216 -11.13 0.29 -23.79
C GLU A 216 -10.27 -0.18 -24.96
N ASN A 217 -10.10 -1.49 -25.14
CA ASN A 217 -9.20 -2.16 -26.11
C ASN A 217 -7.75 -2.37 -25.69
N TRP A 218 -7.39 -2.08 -24.44
CA TRP A 218 -6.12 -2.49 -23.86
C TRP A 218 -6.28 -3.70 -22.92
N VAL A 219 -5.17 -4.43 -22.75
CA VAL A 219 -5.07 -5.53 -21.79
C VAL A 219 -4.27 -5.03 -20.59
N LEU A 220 -4.84 -5.21 -19.40
CA LEU A 220 -4.12 -5.06 -18.14
C LEU A 220 -3.39 -6.36 -17.81
N ASP A 221 -2.08 -6.28 -17.63
CA ASP A 221 -1.27 -7.31 -16.99
C ASP A 221 -0.92 -6.87 -15.57
N PHE A 222 -1.87 -7.08 -14.65
CA PHE A 222 -1.66 -6.77 -13.23
C PHE A 222 -0.91 -7.90 -12.52
N ARG A 223 0.18 -7.55 -11.84
CA ARG A 223 1.12 -8.51 -11.22
C ARG A 223 1.14 -8.47 -9.69
N GLY A 224 0.23 -7.73 -9.06
CA GLY A 224 0.28 -7.51 -7.62
C GLY A 224 1.57 -6.79 -7.25
N ASP A 225 2.38 -7.36 -6.37
CA ASP A 225 3.66 -6.80 -5.94
C ASP A 225 4.89 -7.38 -6.66
N ASP A 226 4.69 -8.20 -7.69
CA ASP A 226 5.78 -8.82 -8.45
C ASP A 226 6.34 -7.87 -9.52
N HIS A 227 7.48 -7.26 -9.20
CA HIS A 227 8.21 -6.35 -10.09
C HIS A 227 9.12 -7.08 -11.12
N THR A 228 9.33 -8.39 -11.00
CA THR A 228 10.39 -9.11 -11.72
C THR A 228 10.23 -9.05 -13.24
N ARG A 229 8.98 -9.06 -13.73
CA ARG A 229 8.68 -8.92 -15.16
C ARG A 229 9.11 -7.55 -15.68
N GLN A 230 8.80 -6.48 -14.96
CA GLN A 230 9.21 -5.14 -15.37
C GLN A 230 10.73 -5.05 -15.35
N ALA A 231 11.39 -5.48 -14.27
CA ALA A 231 12.85 -5.46 -14.16
C ALA A 231 13.55 -6.16 -15.33
N GLY A 232 13.02 -7.29 -15.81
CA GLY A 232 13.54 -7.99 -16.99
C GLY A 232 13.30 -7.30 -18.35
N LEU A 233 12.42 -6.30 -18.40
CA LEU A 233 12.14 -5.49 -19.59
C LEU A 233 12.94 -4.18 -19.63
N LEU A 234 13.47 -3.73 -18.49
CA LEU A 234 14.14 -2.44 -18.39
C LEU A 234 15.47 -2.44 -19.17
N PRO A 235 15.88 -1.27 -19.70
CA PRO A 235 17.20 -1.10 -20.29
C PRO A 235 18.32 -1.50 -19.32
N ALA A 236 19.41 -2.08 -19.84
CA ALA A 236 20.52 -2.54 -19.01
C ALA A 236 21.24 -1.40 -18.26
N ASP A 237 21.12 -0.17 -18.74
CA ASP A 237 21.64 1.06 -18.14
C ASP A 237 20.64 1.76 -17.22
N PHE A 238 19.42 1.24 -17.08
CA PHE A 238 18.45 1.74 -16.10
C PHE A 238 18.73 1.08 -14.74
N PRO A 239 19.16 1.85 -13.73
CA PRO A 239 19.45 1.30 -12.41
C PRO A 239 18.13 0.96 -11.71
N PHE A 240 17.82 -0.33 -11.61
CA PHE A 240 16.71 -0.82 -10.80
C PHE A 240 17.27 -1.32 -9.45
N PRO A 241 16.89 -0.70 -8.32
CA PRO A 241 17.42 -1.06 -7.01
C PRO A 241 17.15 -2.52 -6.63
N GLN A 242 17.91 -3.01 -5.65
CA GLN A 242 17.67 -4.31 -5.04
C GLN A 242 17.05 -4.11 -3.66
N PRO A 243 16.13 -4.98 -3.25
CA PRO A 243 15.46 -4.83 -1.98
C PRO A 243 16.33 -5.15 -0.77
N LEU A 244 16.14 -4.41 0.33
CA LEU A 244 16.90 -4.57 1.57
C LEU A 244 16.08 -5.32 2.63
N LEU A 245 15.63 -6.53 2.30
CA LEU A 245 14.74 -7.34 3.15
C LEU A 245 15.26 -7.53 4.58
N ALA A 246 16.53 -7.87 4.76
CA ALA A 246 17.10 -8.07 6.10
C ALA A 246 17.08 -6.79 6.96
N ALA A 247 17.21 -5.61 6.34
CA ALA A 247 17.10 -4.34 7.06
C ALA A 247 15.65 -4.06 7.49
N ALA A 248 14.69 -4.29 6.59
CA ALA A 248 13.26 -4.15 6.90
C ALA A 248 12.78 -5.10 8.00
N LEU A 249 13.20 -6.37 7.95
CA LEU A 249 12.87 -7.35 9.00
C LEU A 249 13.40 -6.93 10.38
N ARG A 250 14.62 -6.36 10.45
CA ARG A 250 15.16 -5.84 11.71
C ARG A 250 14.37 -4.65 12.24
N ARG A 251 13.93 -3.73 11.36
CA ARG A 251 13.06 -2.61 11.77
C ARG A 251 11.79 -3.10 12.47
N PHE A 252 11.12 -4.14 11.94
CA PHE A 252 9.98 -4.73 12.63
C PHE A 252 10.35 -5.29 13.99
N GLY A 253 11.47 -6.02 14.10
CA GLY A 253 11.97 -6.55 15.37
C GLY A 253 12.24 -5.46 16.42
N ASP A 254 12.89 -4.38 16.02
CA ASP A 254 13.24 -3.25 16.89
C ASP A 254 12.00 -2.45 17.33
N GLY A 255 10.96 -2.40 16.47
CA GLY A 255 9.69 -1.76 16.77
C GLY A 255 8.82 -2.51 17.79
N LEU A 256 9.05 -3.81 18.02
CA LEU A 256 8.19 -4.64 18.87
C LEU A 256 8.12 -4.14 20.32
N GLY A 257 6.93 -3.69 20.72
CA GLY A 257 6.65 -3.20 22.07
C GLY A 257 7.10 -1.76 22.31
N THR A 258 7.55 -1.06 21.27
CA THR A 258 7.81 0.38 21.35
C THR A 258 6.47 1.12 21.34
N PRO A 259 6.14 1.90 22.39
CA PRO A 259 4.91 2.69 22.39
C PRO A 259 4.96 3.74 21.29
N PRO A 260 3.81 4.14 20.73
CA PRO A 260 3.78 5.22 19.75
C PRO A 260 4.36 6.51 20.35
N PRO A 261 4.97 7.37 19.52
CA PRO A 261 5.55 8.62 19.99
C PRO A 261 4.52 9.51 20.68
N GLU A 262 4.95 10.20 21.75
CA GLU A 262 4.12 11.14 22.51
C GLU A 262 3.84 12.38 21.65
N MET A 263 2.56 12.62 21.33
CA MET A 263 2.16 13.68 20.39
C MET A 263 1.67 14.97 21.08
N SER A 264 1.50 15.02 22.40
CA SER A 264 0.93 16.19 23.08
C SER A 264 1.81 17.43 22.93
N ALA A 265 3.13 17.30 23.04
CA ALA A 265 4.03 18.45 22.92
C ALA A 265 4.12 19.02 21.47
N PRO A 266 4.28 18.19 20.41
CA PRO A 266 4.12 18.65 19.03
C PRO A 266 2.75 19.31 18.76
N LEU A 267 1.66 18.69 19.23
CA LEU A 267 0.31 19.18 19.00
C LEU A 267 0.06 20.52 19.70
N ALA A 268 0.49 20.67 20.96
CA ALA A 268 0.40 21.94 21.68
C ALA A 268 1.15 23.07 20.96
N ARG A 269 2.35 22.77 20.42
CA ARG A 269 3.11 23.74 19.61
C ARG A 269 2.36 24.12 18.33
N ALA A 270 1.80 23.15 17.60
CA ALA A 270 1.03 23.41 16.39
C ALA A 270 -0.21 24.28 16.66
N THR A 271 -0.92 24.03 17.77
CA THR A 271 -2.09 24.83 18.14
C THR A 271 -1.78 26.23 18.65
N GLY A 272 -0.58 26.44 19.19
CA GLY A 272 -0.13 27.75 19.67
C GLY A 272 0.46 28.64 18.58
N ALA A 273 0.76 28.09 17.40
CA ALA A 273 1.28 28.86 16.28
C ALA A 273 0.15 29.57 15.51
N PRO A 274 0.32 30.83 15.08
CA PRO A 274 -0.64 31.45 14.16
C PRO A 274 -0.65 30.68 12.84
N GLY A 275 -1.84 30.38 12.34
CA GLY A 275 -2.02 29.78 11.02
C GLY A 275 -1.69 30.76 9.89
N PRO A 276 -1.56 30.26 8.65
CA PRO A 276 -1.42 31.10 7.48
C PRO A 276 -2.56 32.13 7.42
N GLU A 277 -2.21 33.36 7.02
CA GLU A 277 -3.17 34.47 6.88
C GLU A 277 -3.94 34.83 8.16
N GLY A 278 -3.39 34.48 9.34
CA GLY A 278 -4.02 34.78 10.63
C GLY A 278 -5.13 33.80 11.03
N ALA A 279 -5.22 32.65 10.35
CA ALA A 279 -6.11 31.58 10.76
C ALA A 279 -5.75 31.06 12.17
N THR A 280 -6.78 30.66 12.93
CA THR A 280 -6.58 30.00 14.23
C THR A 280 -6.61 28.48 14.01
N PRO A 281 -5.53 27.75 14.36
CA PRO A 281 -5.55 26.29 14.26
C PRO A 281 -6.60 25.71 15.20
N VAL A 282 -7.35 24.71 14.72
CA VAL A 282 -8.29 23.95 15.53
C VAL A 282 -7.88 22.48 15.48
N VAL A 283 -7.81 21.83 16.65
CA VAL A 283 -7.56 20.38 16.73
C VAL A 283 -8.87 19.64 16.51
N ASN A 284 -8.88 18.70 15.56
CA ASN A 284 -9.97 17.75 15.45
C ASN A 284 -10.02 16.91 16.75
N PRO A 285 -11.12 16.89 17.52
CA PRO A 285 -11.19 16.11 18.75
C PRO A 285 -10.90 14.61 18.56
N ALA A 286 -11.18 14.07 17.36
CA ALA A 286 -10.83 12.69 17.02
C ALA A 286 -9.31 12.44 17.04
N ALA A 287 -8.50 13.47 16.75
CA ALA A 287 -7.05 13.39 16.81
C ALA A 287 -6.50 13.12 18.22
N LEU A 288 -7.29 13.42 19.26
CA LEU A 288 -6.90 13.23 20.66
C LEU A 288 -7.25 11.85 21.21
N VAL A 289 -7.98 11.03 20.44
CA VAL A 289 -8.36 9.68 20.86
C VAL A 289 -7.22 8.74 20.51
N ALA A 290 -6.49 8.25 21.52
CA ALA A 290 -5.38 7.33 21.31
C ALA A 290 -5.87 6.00 20.69
N HIS A 291 -5.01 5.40 19.85
CA HIS A 291 -5.14 3.99 19.50
C HIS A 291 -4.65 3.17 20.68
N GLU A 292 -5.56 2.48 21.37
CA GLU A 292 -5.26 1.61 22.53
C GLU A 292 -5.67 0.17 22.19
N PRO A 293 -4.90 -0.54 21.33
CA PRO A 293 -5.21 -1.91 20.97
C PRO A 293 -5.01 -2.84 22.17
N ALA A 294 -5.70 -3.98 22.15
CA ALA A 294 -5.37 -5.06 23.09
C ALA A 294 -4.01 -5.65 22.72
N ASP A 295 -3.04 -5.52 23.63
CA ASP A 295 -1.68 -5.99 23.41
C ASP A 295 -1.61 -7.50 23.08
N PRO A 296 -0.61 -7.92 22.28
CA PRO A 296 -0.19 -9.31 22.17
C PRO A 296 0.19 -9.90 23.52
N THR A 297 -0.11 -11.17 23.73
CA THR A 297 0.35 -11.92 24.90
C THR A 297 1.87 -12.13 24.84
N PRO A 298 2.55 -12.38 25.98
CA PRO A 298 3.99 -12.67 25.97
C PRO A 298 4.37 -13.85 25.08
N ASP A 299 3.53 -14.89 25.01
CA ASP A 299 3.77 -16.07 24.17
C ASP A 299 3.64 -15.73 22.67
N GLU A 300 2.63 -14.94 22.28
CA GLU A 300 2.47 -14.44 20.91
C GLU A 300 3.67 -13.57 20.48
N LEU A 301 4.17 -12.70 21.37
CA LEU A 301 5.36 -11.89 21.11
C LEU A 301 6.63 -12.74 20.98
N ALA A 302 6.79 -13.77 21.82
CA ALA A 302 7.92 -14.68 21.74
C ALA A 302 7.92 -15.48 20.42
N ALA A 303 6.75 -15.92 19.96
CA ALA A 303 6.59 -16.59 18.68
C ALA A 303 6.92 -15.65 17.50
N LEU A 304 6.44 -14.40 17.54
CA LEU A 304 6.77 -13.39 16.53
C LEU A 304 8.27 -13.11 16.46
N ARG A 305 8.93 -12.89 17.61
CA ARG A 305 10.40 -12.71 17.67
C ARG A 305 11.14 -13.89 17.06
N THR A 306 10.74 -15.12 17.40
CA THR A 306 11.32 -16.34 16.82
C THR A 306 11.17 -16.38 15.30
N ALA A 307 10.01 -15.96 14.76
CA ALA A 307 9.78 -15.92 13.32
C ALA A 307 10.66 -14.86 12.63
N LEU A 308 10.77 -13.67 13.21
CA LEU A 308 11.62 -12.59 12.71
C LEU A 308 13.10 -13.00 12.70
N ASP A 309 13.62 -13.54 13.81
CA ASP A 309 15.02 -13.98 13.90
C ASP A 309 15.36 -15.02 12.82
N ALA A 310 14.46 -15.97 12.57
CA ALA A 310 14.64 -16.97 11.52
C ALA A 310 14.62 -16.37 10.11
N LEU A 311 13.77 -15.35 9.86
CA LEU A 311 13.70 -14.66 8.57
C LEU A 311 14.93 -13.78 8.33
N VAL A 312 15.39 -13.05 9.35
CA VAL A 312 16.61 -12.22 9.28
C VAL A 312 17.81 -13.12 8.96
N ALA A 313 17.98 -14.22 9.67
CA ALA A 313 19.07 -15.17 9.43
C ALA A 313 19.03 -15.76 8.01
N GLY A 314 17.84 -16.01 7.45
CA GLY A 314 17.69 -16.46 6.06
C GLY A 314 18.06 -15.38 5.04
N ALA A 315 17.58 -14.15 5.23
CA ALA A 315 17.80 -13.03 4.32
C ALA A 315 19.24 -12.50 4.30
N GLU A 316 20.09 -12.88 5.27
CA GLU A 316 21.53 -12.56 5.27
C GLU A 316 22.39 -13.55 4.49
N ILE A 317 21.84 -14.72 4.13
CA ILE A 317 22.57 -15.78 3.41
C ILE A 317 22.38 -15.67 1.89
N ASP A 318 21.26 -15.08 1.45
CA ASP A 318 20.89 -14.87 0.04
C ASP A 318 21.50 -13.58 -0.52
#